data_AF-A0A447MXB8-F1
#
_entry.id   AF-A0A447MXB8-F1
#
_cell.length_a   1.000
_cell.length_b   1.000
_cell.length_c   1.000
_cell.angle_alpha   90.00
_cell.angle_beta   90.00
_cell.angle_gamma   90.00
#
_symmetry.space_group_name_H-M   'P 1'
#
loop_
_entity.id
_entity.type
_entity.pdbx_description
1 polymer ?
#
loop_
_entity_poly.entity_id
_entity_poly.type
_entity_poly.pdbx_seq_one_letter_code
_entity_poly.pdbx_strand_id
1 'polypeptide(L)'
;MREIGVDISGFATTAERLGQEGKSPLYAAIDGQLAAIIAVADPIKPSTPAAINALHQLGIKVAMITGDNARTAQAIARPVRD
;
A
#
# COMPACT_ATOMS: atom_id res chain seq x y z
N MET A 1 8.17 6.93 13.24
CA MET A 1 8.16 8.40 13.45
C MET A 1 7.71 8.79 14.85
N ARG A 2 6.54 8.37 15.34
CA ARG A 2 6.10 8.67 16.72
C ARG A 2 7.06 8.21 17.80
N GLU A 3 7.63 7.00 17.68
CA GLU A 3 8.62 6.46 18.63
C GLU A 3 9.90 7.32 18.73
N ILE A 4 10.22 8.08 17.68
CA ILE A 4 11.37 8.99 17.64
C ILE A 4 10.93 10.47 17.76
N GLY A 5 9.69 10.72 18.20
CA GLY A 5 9.18 12.07 18.47
C GLY A 5 8.91 12.95 17.24
N VAL A 6 8.91 12.38 16.03
CA VAL A 6 8.70 13.14 14.79
C VAL A 6 7.21 13.17 14.43
N ASP A 7 6.64 14.36 14.34
CA ASP A 7 5.29 14.56 13.82
C ASP A 7 5.26 14.37 12.29
N ILE A 8 4.24 13.67 11.81
CA ILE A 8 4.01 13.39 10.38
C ILE A 8 2.78 14.11 9.83
N SER A 9 2.09 14.90 10.64
CA SER A 9 0.81 15.54 10.30
C SER A 9 0.90 16.41 9.03
N GLY A 10 2.05 17.05 8.79
CA GLY A 10 2.32 17.85 7.61
C GLY A 10 2.19 17.09 6.27
N PHE A 11 2.23 15.76 6.29
CA PHE A 11 2.03 14.91 5.11
C PHE A 11 0.77 14.05 5.18
N ALA A 12 -0.17 14.30 6.09
CA ALA A 12 -1.36 13.47 6.27
C ALA A 12 -2.16 13.31 4.96
N THR A 13 -2.48 14.42 4.29
CA THR A 13 -3.21 14.42 3.01
C THR A 13 -2.45 13.70 1.90
N THR A 14 -1.13 13.91 1.82
CA THR A 14 -0.29 13.24 0.81
C THR A 14 -0.23 11.74 1.06
N ALA A 15 -0.06 11.31 2.31
CA ALA A 15 -0.03 9.90 2.68
C ALA A 15 -1.37 9.21 2.40
N GLU A 16 -2.49 9.90 2.63
CA GLU A 16 -3.81 9.39 2.25
C GLU A 16 -3.93 9.19 0.75
N ARG A 17 -3.60 10.20 -0.06
CA ARG A 17 -3.61 10.09 -1.53
C ARG A 17 -2.73 8.94 -2.02
N LEU A 18 -1.50 8.84 -1.52
CA LEU A 18 -0.57 7.77 -1.91
C LEU A 18 -1.12 6.38 -1.55
N GLY A 19 -1.72 6.22 -0.37
CA GLY A 19 -2.36 4.97 0.01
C GLY A 19 -3.55 4.61 -0.89
N GLN A 20 -4.37 5.59 -1.31
CA GLN A 20 -5.46 5.37 -2.27
C GLN A 20 -4.95 4.93 -3.65
N GLU A 21 -3.75 5.39 -4.03
CA GLU A 21 -3.07 4.99 -5.27
C GLU A 21 -2.35 3.63 -5.17
N GLY A 22 -2.49 2.90 -4.05
CA GLY A 22 -1.81 1.62 -3.85
C GLY A 22 -0.30 1.74 -3.63
N LYS A 23 0.16 2.90 -3.14
CA LYS A 23 1.57 3.17 -2.82
C LYS A 23 1.77 3.13 -1.31
N SER A 24 2.89 2.57 -0.87
CA SER A 24 3.30 2.55 0.54
C SER A 24 4.13 3.80 0.85
N PRO A 25 3.66 4.69 1.74
CA PRO A 25 4.40 5.89 2.12
C PRO A 25 5.50 5.55 3.12
N LEU A 26 6.71 6.01 2.84
CA LEU A 26 7.86 6.01 3.74
C LEU A 26 8.14 7.45 4.15
N TYR A 27 8.43 7.68 5.42
CA TYR A 27 8.77 9.01 5.93
C TYR A 27 10.27 9.08 6.18
N ALA A 28 10.87 10.24 5.91
CA ALA A 28 12.26 10.53 6.25
C ALA A 28 12.33 11.78 7.13
N ALA A 29 13.23 11.75 8.11
CA ALA A 29 13.50 12.86 9.01
C ALA A 29 14.99 13.17 9.01
N ILE A 30 15.33 14.45 9.12
CA ILE A 30 16.69 14.97 9.24
C ILE A 30 16.72 15.81 10.52
N ASP A 31 17.68 15.54 11.39
CA ASP A 31 17.84 16.25 12.68
C ASP A 31 16.56 16.32 13.52
N GLY A 32 15.80 15.21 13.56
CA GLY A 32 14.54 15.13 14.31
C GLY A 32 13.37 15.89 13.69
N GLN A 33 13.52 16.43 12.49
CA GLN A 33 12.46 17.12 11.75
C GLN A 33 12.02 16.31 10.55
N LEU A 34 10.70 16.26 10.31
CA LEU A 34 10.13 15.61 9.13
C LEU A 34 10.62 16.31 7.86
N ALA A 35 11.35 15.59 7.02
CA ALA A 35 12.00 16.15 5.83
C ALA A 35 11.28 15.74 4.54
N ALA A 36 10.79 14.50 4.45
CA ALA A 36 10.18 14.00 3.23
C ALA A 36 9.18 12.86 3.45
N ILE A 37 8.36 12.65 2.42
CA ILE A 37 7.56 11.44 2.19
C ILE A 37 7.95 10.85 0.83
N ILE A 38 8.22 9.54 0.80
CA ILE A 38 8.62 8.79 -0.38
C ILE A 38 7.56 7.73 -0.66
N ALA A 39 7.12 7.60 -1.90
CA ALA A 39 6.14 6.61 -2.30
C ALA A 39 6.84 5.40 -2.93
N VAL A 40 6.59 4.21 -2.38
CA VAL A 40 7.04 2.94 -2.97
C VAL A 40 5.81 2.22 -3.52
N ALA A 41 5.90 1.73 -4.76
CA ALA A 41 4.83 0.98 -5.40
C ALA A 41 5.35 -0.40 -5.83
N ASP A 42 4.55 -1.43 -5.59
CA ASP A 42 4.76 -2.75 -6.17
C ASP A 42 3.58 -3.05 -7.12
N PRO A 43 3.77 -2.85 -8.44
CA PRO A 43 2.68 -3.02 -9.39
C PRO A 43 2.28 -4.49 -9.52
N ILE A 44 0.97 -4.74 -9.57
CA ILE A 44 0.42 -6.06 -9.83
C ILE A 44 0.93 -6.54 -11.20
N LYS A 45 1.41 -7.78 -11.27
CA LYS A 45 1.82 -8.38 -12.53
C LYS A 45 0.62 -8.45 -13.49
N PRO A 46 0.78 -8.14 -14.79
CA PRO A 46 -0.32 -8.19 -15.76
C PRO A 46 -1.04 -9.55 -15.82
N SER A 47 -0.35 -10.64 -15.46
CA SER A 47 -0.90 -12.00 -15.43
C SER A 47 -1.72 -12.33 -14.18
N THR A 48 -1.65 -11.53 -13.12
CA THR A 48 -2.28 -11.83 -11.82
C THR A 48 -3.81 -11.97 -11.91
N PRO A 49 -4.56 -11.09 -12.60
CA PRO A 49 -6.03 -11.24 -12.69
C PRO A 49 -6.44 -12.58 -13.33
N ALA A 50 -5.76 -12.98 -14.40
CA ALA A 50 -6.04 -14.25 -15.07
C ALA A 50 -5.74 -15.47 -14.17
N ALA A 51 -4.65 -15.40 -13.39
CA ALA A 51 -4.27 -16.46 -12.46
C ALA A 51 -5.29 -16.60 -11.31
N ILE A 52 -5.75 -15.49 -10.72
CA ILE A 52 -6.76 -15.52 -9.65
C ILE A 52 -8.08 -16.07 -10.17
N ASN A 53 -8.53 -15.63 -11.35
CA ASN A 53 -9.75 -16.14 -11.96
C ASN A 53 -9.69 -17.64 -12.23
N ALA A 54 -8.55 -18.16 -12.69
CA ALA A 54 -8.35 -19.60 -12.91
C ALA A 54 -8.47 -20.38 -11.59
N LEU A 55 -7.91 -19.87 -10.49
CA LEU A 55 -8.04 -20.49 -9.17
C LEU A 55 -9.50 -20.49 -8.68
N HIS A 56 -10.23 -19.39 -8.89
CA HIS A 56 -11.64 -19.28 -8.52
C HIS A 56 -12.53 -20.25 -9.33
N GLN A 57 -12.25 -20.44 -10.63
CA GLN A 57 -12.94 -21.43 -11.47
C GLN A 57 -12.74 -22.88 -10.99
N LEU A 58 -11.63 -23.14 -10.28
CA LEU A 58 -11.36 -24.43 -9.63
C LEU A 58 -12.01 -24.54 -8.23
N GLY A 59 -12.77 -23.53 -7.79
CA GLY A 59 -13.38 -23.48 -6.47
C GLY A 59 -12.41 -23.16 -5.32
N ILE A 60 -11.20 -22.68 -5.64
CA ILE A 60 -10.17 -22.34 -4.66
C ILE A 60 -10.39 -20.89 -4.21
N LYS A 61 -10.35 -20.66 -2.90
CA LYS A 61 -10.39 -19.30 -2.33
C LYS A 61 -9.00 -18.70 -2.31
N VAL A 62 -8.87 -17.44 -2.73
CA VAL A 62 -7.60 -16.69 -2.68
C VAL A 62 -7.66 -15.64 -1.57
N ALA A 63 -6.57 -15.49 -0.83
CA ALA A 63 -6.39 -14.46 0.18
C ALA A 63 -5.05 -13.73 -0.06
N MET A 64 -5.06 -12.41 0.08
CA MET A 64 -3.84 -11.60 0.05
C MET A 64 -3.36 -11.35 1.49
N ILE A 65 -2.09 -11.63 1.75
CA ILE A 65 -1.43 -11.40 3.04
C ILE A 65 -0.31 -10.39 2.80
N THR A 66 -0.35 -9.24 3.47
CA THR A 66 0.67 -8.18 3.34
C THR A 66 0.91 -7.50 4.70
N GLY A 67 2.12 -6.96 4.88
CA GLY A 67 2.48 -6.07 5.98
C GLY A 67 2.19 -4.60 5.70
N ASP A 68 1.69 -4.26 4.51
CA ASP A 68 1.31 -2.89 4.16
C ASP A 68 0.14 -2.40 5.02
N ASN A 69 -0.02 -1.07 5.06
CA ASN A 69 -1.19 -0.48 5.69
C ASN A 69 -2.48 -0.91 4.97
N ALA A 70 -3.59 -0.93 5.72
CA ALA A 70 -4.87 -1.43 5.22
C ALA A 70 -5.39 -0.71 3.96
N ARG A 71 -5.12 0.60 3.82
CA ARG A 71 -5.56 1.39 2.67
C ARG A 71 -4.81 0.99 1.40
N THR A 72 -3.48 0.89 1.48
CA THR A 72 -2.63 0.43 0.38
C THR A 72 -2.99 -1.00 -0.02
N ALA A 73 -3.17 -1.89 0.95
CA ALA A 73 -3.60 -3.26 0.68
C ALA A 73 -4.95 -3.29 -0.05
N GLN A 74 -5.95 -2.53 0.39
CA GLN A 74 -7.26 -2.47 -0.28
C GLN A 74 -7.16 -1.92 -1.71
N ALA A 75 -6.32 -0.90 -1.93
CA ALA A 75 -6.10 -0.35 -3.27
C ALA A 75 -5.43 -1.38 -4.21
N ILE A 76 -4.45 -2.16 -3.72
CA ILE A 76 -3.81 -3.24 -4.47
C ILE A 76 -4.77 -4.41 -4.71
N ALA A 77 -5.66 -4.73 -3.77
CA ALA A 77 -6.62 -5.82 -3.93
C ALA A 77 -7.74 -5.50 -4.93
N ARG A 78 -8.09 -4.22 -5.08
CA ARG A 78 -9.28 -3.78 -5.85
C ARG A 78 -9.33 -4.27 -7.30
N PRO A 79 -8.22 -4.27 -8.08
CA PRO A 79 -8.24 -4.71 -9.49
C PRO A 79 -8.37 -6.23 -9.66
N VAL A 80 -8.19 -7.00 -8.60
CA VAL A 80 -8.16 -8.47 -8.62
C VAL A 80 -9.21 -9.10 -7.71
N ARG A 81 -10.15 -8.30 -7.22
CA ARG A 81 -11.30 -8.75 -6.44
C ARG A 81 -12.41 -9.21 -7.40
N ASP A 82 -13.11 -10.26 -6.99
CA ASP A 82 -14.30 -10.79 -7.66
C ASP A 82 -15.37 -9.73 -7.95
#